data_AF-A0A254QHJ8-F1
#
_entry.id   AF-A0A254QHJ8-F1
#
_cell.length_a   1.000
_cell.length_b   1.000
_cell.length_c   1.000
_cell.angle_alpha   90.00
_cell.angle_beta   90.00
_cell.angle_gamma   90.00
#
_symmetry.space_group_name_H-M   'P 1'
#
loop_
_entity.id
_entity.type
_entity.pdbx_description
1 polymer ?
#
loop_
_entity_poly.entity_id
_entity_poly.type
_entity_poly.pdbx_seq_one_letter_code
_entity_poly.pdbx_strand_id
1 'polypeptide(L)'
;MTDSLLGLRAQDVESGLQALEQLPTFLSSEFKKSFLSGKAARLATHISGAEVFEADDIQRLELVAGTLGIDPLLLPQVLDVMEEMEFVSVRSSGRVIKQVRETIPQYGNLYAQVGAHLRSQEPGEVEMAAIATFASLVETPTFNSAGLPMSALDAKYRVPVSEVADAAGLIRTSSVDLDRQITFSPQYWDENVTKTAELLEVYGDGEFKEVYSKVRTYPGTPILNLEPDERSLLEQLAAEGLFPSPDVKGLRGTHQFAFLPYNKFDEPAAIQSKLIEKVRALIACVRYGQYYGSASKILYPAAILRTLRDKKSLSPHSDHYSQYRLLYDLGIVRVERVSSASDRFIPTLIDTPDNIRALDVAISMISSGTPLEATLVNQPVKDYALDATYQEPVVSRATRKKDFSPRAQALIYNAMADIITQ
;
A
#
# COMPACT_ATOMS: atom_id res chain seq x y z
N MET A 1 13.00 -11.68 -3.90
CA MET A 1 12.15 -10.46 -3.83
C MET A 1 12.48 -9.57 -5.01
N THR A 2 11.48 -9.13 -5.78
CA THR A 2 11.65 -8.18 -6.89
C THR A 2 12.00 -6.79 -6.36
N ASP A 3 12.60 -5.94 -7.18
CA ASP A 3 12.97 -4.58 -6.74
C ASP A 3 11.74 -3.74 -6.42
N SER A 4 10.66 -3.84 -7.20
CA SER A 4 9.40 -3.14 -6.88
C SER A 4 8.85 -3.52 -5.51
N LEU A 5 8.94 -4.81 -5.14
CA LEU A 5 8.50 -5.25 -3.83
C LEU A 5 9.47 -4.76 -2.74
N LEU A 6 10.78 -4.84 -2.98
CA LEU A 6 11.79 -4.35 -2.03
C LEU A 6 11.61 -2.86 -1.72
N GLY A 7 11.42 -2.01 -2.74
CA GLY A 7 11.24 -0.58 -2.55
C GLY A 7 9.94 -0.23 -1.82
N LEU A 8 8.83 -0.92 -2.13
CA LEU A 8 7.58 -0.76 -1.39
C LEU A 8 7.73 -1.17 0.09
N ARG A 9 8.45 -2.27 0.35
CA ARG A 9 8.65 -2.77 1.72
C ARG A 9 9.59 -1.88 2.51
N ALA A 10 10.56 -1.24 1.86
CA ALA A 10 11.42 -0.26 2.50
C ALA A 10 10.61 0.95 3.00
N GLN A 11 9.68 1.47 2.18
CA GLN A 11 8.75 2.52 2.63
C GLN A 11 7.89 2.05 3.80
N ASP A 12 7.28 0.86 3.73
CA ASP A 12 6.42 0.36 4.81
C ASP A 12 7.17 0.19 6.14
N VAL A 13 8.41 -0.30 6.08
CA VAL A 13 9.27 -0.44 7.25
C VAL A 13 9.62 0.94 7.81
N GLU A 14 9.97 1.91 6.97
CA GLU A 14 10.23 3.30 7.38
C GLU A 14 9.03 3.92 8.10
N SER A 15 7.83 3.83 7.50
CA SER A 15 6.58 4.28 8.10
C SER A 15 6.33 3.66 9.49
N GLY A 16 6.62 2.37 9.63
CA GLY A 16 6.53 1.65 10.92
C GLY A 16 7.51 2.17 11.96
N LEU A 17 8.77 2.31 11.56
CA LEU A 17 9.86 2.72 12.45
C LEU A 17 9.77 4.18 12.86
N GLN A 18 9.29 5.07 11.97
CA GLN A 18 9.08 6.49 12.27
C GLN A 18 8.13 6.70 13.45
N ALA A 19 7.17 5.81 13.63
CA ALA A 19 6.18 5.90 14.68
C ALA A 19 6.76 5.73 16.10
N LEU A 20 7.98 5.20 16.18
CA LEU A 20 8.65 4.93 17.43
C LEU A 20 9.35 6.19 17.91
N GLU A 21 9.03 6.63 19.14
CA GLU A 21 9.66 7.81 19.76
C GLU A 21 11.18 7.65 19.88
N GLN A 22 11.67 6.41 20.09
CA GLN A 22 13.09 6.08 20.13
C GLN A 22 13.37 4.69 19.57
N LEU A 23 14.10 4.66 18.45
CA LEU A 23 14.77 3.44 18.00
C LEU A 23 16.05 3.24 18.81
N PRO A 24 16.32 2.04 19.35
CA PRO A 24 17.59 1.73 19.97
C PRO A 24 18.75 2.06 19.01
N THR A 25 19.77 2.79 19.47
CA THR A 25 20.84 3.33 18.63
C THR A 25 21.49 2.30 17.72
N PHE A 26 21.72 1.08 18.23
CA PHE A 26 22.31 0.00 17.44
C PHE A 26 21.38 -0.53 16.34
N LEU A 27 20.05 -0.48 16.50
CA LEU A 27 19.11 -0.82 15.43
C LEU A 27 19.00 0.32 14.41
N SER A 28 19.07 1.57 14.87
CA SER A 28 19.11 2.72 13.97
C SER A 28 20.27 2.64 12.97
N SER A 29 21.43 2.07 13.36
CA SER A 29 22.52 1.79 12.43
C SER A 29 22.22 0.66 11.45
N GLU A 30 21.51 -0.39 11.87
CA GLU A 30 21.17 -1.52 11.00
C GLU A 30 20.14 -1.13 9.92
N PHE A 31 19.17 -0.27 10.24
CA PHE A 31 18.07 0.11 9.33
C PHE A 31 18.32 1.38 8.51
N LYS A 32 19.53 1.96 8.57
CA LYS A 32 19.80 3.29 7.99
C LYS A 32 19.47 3.38 6.49
N LYS A 33 19.78 2.34 5.71
CA LYS A 33 19.70 2.36 4.24
C LYS A 33 18.24 2.27 3.76
N SER A 34 17.46 1.36 4.31
CA SER A 34 16.03 1.22 4.05
C SER A 34 15.24 2.41 4.59
N PHE A 35 15.65 2.98 5.73
CA PHE A 35 15.02 4.17 6.29
C PHE A 35 15.17 5.39 5.37
N LEU A 36 16.38 5.65 4.86
CA LEU A 36 16.59 6.74 3.89
C LEU A 36 15.87 6.49 2.56
N SER A 37 15.95 5.25 2.04
CA SER A 37 15.25 4.87 0.80
C SER A 37 13.73 4.99 0.95
N GLY A 38 13.18 4.61 2.11
CA GLY A 38 11.76 4.72 2.43
C GLY A 38 11.28 6.16 2.53
N LYS A 39 12.05 7.03 3.20
CA LYS A 39 11.78 8.48 3.25
C LYS A 39 11.79 9.13 1.87
N ALA A 40 12.77 8.76 1.05
CA ALA A 40 12.88 9.25 -0.32
C ALA A 40 11.69 8.78 -1.18
N ALA A 41 11.30 7.50 -1.07
CA ALA A 41 10.12 6.96 -1.74
C ALA A 41 8.85 7.71 -1.33
N ARG A 42 8.66 7.94 -0.04
CA ARG A 42 7.49 8.64 0.51
C ARG A 42 7.45 10.11 0.12
N LEU A 43 8.58 10.82 0.16
CA LEU A 43 8.64 12.19 -0.34
C LEU A 43 8.35 12.24 -1.84
N ALA A 44 8.87 11.29 -2.62
CA ALA A 44 8.59 11.18 -4.05
C ALA A 44 7.09 11.00 -4.34
N THR A 45 6.36 10.14 -3.61
CA THR A 45 4.92 9.97 -3.82
C THR A 45 4.14 11.27 -3.61
N HIS A 46 4.60 12.12 -2.69
CA HIS A 46 3.94 13.38 -2.32
C HIS A 46 4.28 14.56 -3.23
N ILE A 47 5.50 14.62 -3.78
CA ILE A 47 5.92 15.75 -4.64
C ILE A 47 5.81 15.47 -6.14
N SER A 48 5.54 14.23 -6.53
CA SER A 48 5.30 13.84 -7.93
C SER A 48 4.29 14.79 -8.58
N GLY A 49 4.60 15.35 -9.75
CA GLY A 49 3.71 16.28 -10.46
C GLY A 49 3.81 17.75 -10.03
N ALA A 50 4.69 18.10 -9.08
CA ALA A 50 4.96 19.50 -8.74
C ALA A 50 5.82 20.25 -9.79
N GLU A 51 6.39 19.53 -10.77
CA GLU A 51 7.30 19.98 -11.84
C GLU A 51 8.61 20.62 -11.33
N VAL A 52 8.56 21.76 -10.63
CA VAL A 52 9.74 22.47 -10.13
C VAL A 52 9.44 23.24 -8.83
N PHE A 53 10.32 23.10 -7.84
CA PHE A 53 10.41 23.98 -6.68
C PHE A 53 11.54 24.99 -6.90
N GLU A 54 11.19 26.26 -7.07
CA GLU A 54 12.15 27.36 -7.15
C GLU A 54 12.60 27.82 -5.76
N ALA A 55 13.59 28.73 -5.69
CA ALA A 55 14.17 29.19 -4.42
C ALA A 55 13.12 29.72 -3.42
N ASP A 56 12.06 30.38 -3.92
CA ASP A 56 10.98 30.92 -3.11
C ASP A 56 9.98 29.83 -2.63
N ASP A 57 10.05 28.63 -3.20
CA ASP A 57 9.19 27.48 -2.91
C ASP A 57 9.90 26.37 -2.10
N ILE A 58 11.21 26.48 -1.85
CA ILE A 58 11.95 25.48 -1.04
C ILE A 58 11.38 25.35 0.37
N GLN A 59 10.91 26.44 0.97
CA GLN A 59 10.23 26.39 2.28
C GLN A 59 8.97 25.52 2.23
N ARG A 60 8.26 25.46 1.08
CA ARG A 60 7.10 24.57 0.92
C ARG A 60 7.53 23.11 0.88
N LEU A 61 8.63 22.81 0.19
CA LEU A 61 9.21 21.47 0.18
C LEU A 61 9.63 21.03 1.58
N GLU A 62 10.27 21.92 2.35
CA GLU A 62 10.63 21.68 3.76
C GLU A 62 9.39 21.43 4.64
N LEU A 63 8.32 22.20 4.45
CA LEU A 63 7.06 21.99 5.18
C LEU A 63 6.41 20.65 4.83
N VAL A 64 6.33 20.30 3.55
CA VAL A 64 5.80 18.99 3.09
C VAL A 64 6.64 17.87 3.70
N ALA A 65 7.96 17.94 3.58
CA ALA A 65 8.87 16.96 4.18
C ALA A 65 8.67 16.84 5.70
N GLY A 66 8.48 17.97 6.39
CA GLY A 66 8.18 18.00 7.82
C GLY A 66 6.89 17.28 8.20
N THR A 67 5.82 17.40 7.39
CA THR A 67 4.57 16.65 7.62
C THR A 67 4.75 15.14 7.44
N LEU A 68 5.71 14.72 6.62
CA LEU A 68 6.11 13.33 6.45
C LEU A 68 7.15 12.89 7.49
N GLY A 69 7.39 13.71 8.53
CA GLY A 69 8.39 13.52 9.58
C GLY A 69 9.80 13.29 9.04
N ILE A 70 10.16 14.04 8.00
CA ILE A 70 11.53 14.23 7.54
C ILE A 70 12.01 15.55 8.17
N ASP A 71 12.96 15.45 9.09
CA ASP A 71 13.57 16.62 9.72
C ASP A 71 14.25 17.51 8.66
N PRO A 72 14.17 18.85 8.74
CA PRO A 72 14.83 19.75 7.78
C PRO A 72 16.34 19.51 7.64
N LEU A 73 17.02 19.04 8.68
CA LEU A 73 18.45 18.69 8.62
C LEU A 73 18.70 17.37 7.90
N LEU A 74 17.70 16.48 7.85
CA LEU A 74 17.75 15.21 7.14
C LEU A 74 17.32 15.36 5.67
N LEU A 75 16.50 16.35 5.34
CA LEU A 75 15.98 16.59 3.99
C LEU A 75 17.07 16.61 2.91
N PRO A 76 18.24 17.26 3.08
CA PRO A 76 19.30 17.20 2.08
C PRO A 76 19.74 15.78 1.74
N GLN A 77 19.90 14.91 2.75
CA GLN A 77 20.29 13.51 2.52
C GLN A 77 19.18 12.72 1.81
N VAL A 78 17.92 13.02 2.12
CA VAL A 78 16.78 12.41 1.42
C VAL A 78 16.77 12.86 -0.05
N LEU A 79 17.03 14.13 -0.32
CA LEU A 79 17.12 14.66 -1.68
C LEU A 79 18.32 14.11 -2.46
N ASP A 80 19.47 13.89 -1.82
CA ASP A 80 20.62 13.22 -2.43
C ASP A 80 20.23 11.80 -2.87
N VAL A 81 19.54 11.04 -2.01
CA VAL A 81 19.03 9.70 -2.34
C VAL A 81 18.00 9.76 -3.48
N MET A 82 17.12 10.75 -3.49
CA MET A 82 16.17 10.96 -4.59
C MET A 82 16.87 11.34 -5.90
N GLU A 83 17.97 12.11 -5.85
CA GLU A 83 18.77 12.45 -7.03
C GLU A 83 19.54 11.22 -7.56
N GLU A 84 20.08 10.38 -6.68
CA GLU A 84 20.68 9.08 -7.05
C GLU A 84 19.68 8.12 -7.72
N MET A 85 18.40 8.23 -7.38
CA MET A 85 17.31 7.49 -8.03
C MET A 85 16.74 8.19 -9.27
N GLU A 86 17.31 9.32 -9.69
CA GLU A 86 16.81 10.14 -10.80
C GLU A 86 15.35 10.62 -10.60
N PHE A 87 14.88 10.70 -9.35
CA PHE A 87 13.55 11.23 -9.02
C PHE A 87 13.53 12.76 -9.00
N VAL A 88 14.67 13.38 -8.70
CA VAL A 88 14.81 14.83 -8.72
C VAL A 88 16.17 15.22 -9.29
N SER A 89 16.27 16.48 -9.73
CA SER A 89 17.54 17.16 -9.92
C SER A 89 17.61 18.36 -8.98
N VAL A 90 18.64 18.38 -8.14
CA VAL A 90 18.84 19.40 -7.12
C VAL A 90 19.93 20.37 -7.58
N ARG A 91 19.60 21.66 -7.61
CA ARG A 91 20.61 22.71 -7.80
C ARG A 91 20.84 23.43 -6.49
N SER A 92 22.08 23.41 -6.04
CA SER A 92 22.50 24.00 -4.78
C SER A 92 23.60 25.05 -4.99
N SER A 93 23.63 26.05 -4.13
CA SER A 93 24.72 27.03 -4.02
C SER A 93 25.38 26.86 -2.65
N GLY A 94 26.43 26.05 -2.59
CA GLY A 94 26.99 25.60 -1.31
C GLY A 94 26.03 24.66 -0.60
N ARG A 95 25.65 25.00 0.65
CA ARG A 95 24.67 24.21 1.45
C ARG A 95 23.21 24.63 1.22
N VAL A 96 22.96 25.67 0.43
CA VAL A 96 21.61 26.20 0.23
C VAL A 96 21.04 25.64 -1.06
N ILE A 97 19.94 24.89 -0.93
CA ILE A 97 19.16 24.39 -2.07
C ILE A 97 18.49 25.59 -2.74
N LYS A 98 18.67 25.72 -4.06
CA LYS A 98 18.13 26.82 -4.88
C LYS A 98 16.98 26.38 -5.77
N GLN A 99 17.01 25.13 -6.23
CA GLN A 99 15.98 24.58 -7.10
C GLN A 99 15.94 23.07 -6.93
N VAL A 100 14.74 22.50 -6.93
CA VAL A 100 14.51 21.05 -7.01
C VAL A 100 13.56 20.82 -8.17
N ARG A 101 14.03 20.13 -9.22
CA ARG A 101 13.19 19.73 -10.36
C ARG A 101 12.76 18.29 -10.17
N GLU A 102 11.48 18.02 -10.34
CA GLU A 102 10.92 16.67 -10.25
C GLU A 102 11.05 15.94 -11.59
N THR A 103 11.46 14.67 -11.54
CA THR A 103 11.64 13.76 -12.68
C THR A 103 11.06 12.36 -12.39
N ILE A 104 10.12 12.27 -11.46
CA ILE A 104 9.52 11.04 -10.96
C ILE A 104 8.66 10.40 -12.07
N PRO A 105 8.81 9.09 -12.31
CA PRO A 105 7.99 8.39 -13.29
C PRO A 105 6.49 8.42 -12.91
N GLN A 106 5.66 9.08 -13.74
CA GLN A 106 4.20 9.20 -13.51
C GLN A 106 3.44 7.87 -13.57
N TYR A 107 4.04 6.82 -14.16
CA TYR A 107 3.44 5.50 -14.29
C TYR A 107 4.48 4.41 -13.98
N GLY A 108 4.23 3.63 -12.92
CA GLY A 108 4.86 2.34 -12.63
C GLY A 108 6.37 2.25 -12.92
N ASN A 109 7.20 2.83 -12.06
CA ASN A 109 8.63 2.49 -11.93
C ASN A 109 9.26 3.00 -10.62
N LEU A 110 8.59 3.87 -9.84
CA LEU A 110 9.11 4.43 -8.59
C LEU A 110 9.65 3.35 -7.64
N TYR A 111 8.82 2.39 -7.21
CA TYR A 111 9.28 1.39 -6.25
C TYR A 111 10.34 0.44 -6.80
N ALA A 112 10.40 0.22 -8.11
CA ALA A 112 11.46 -0.57 -8.70
C ALA A 112 12.81 0.16 -8.59
N GLN A 113 12.84 1.47 -8.84
CA GLN A 113 14.04 2.30 -8.68
C GLN A 113 14.45 2.40 -7.20
N VAL A 114 13.50 2.55 -6.28
CA VAL A 114 13.78 2.49 -4.83
C VAL A 114 14.40 1.15 -4.43
N GLY A 115 13.84 0.03 -4.90
CA GLY A 115 14.38 -1.29 -4.58
C GLY A 115 15.75 -1.54 -5.21
N ALA A 116 15.97 -1.10 -6.45
CA ALA A 116 17.26 -1.21 -7.13
C ALA A 116 18.33 -0.39 -6.41
N HIS A 117 18.01 0.85 -6.01
CA HIS A 117 18.88 1.69 -5.20
C HIS A 117 19.16 1.05 -3.83
N LEU A 118 18.13 0.62 -3.09
CA LEU A 118 18.36 -0.03 -1.81
C LEU A 118 19.28 -1.25 -1.96
N ARG A 119 19.10 -2.05 -3.01
CA ARG A 119 19.96 -3.20 -3.30
C ARG A 119 21.41 -2.79 -3.61
N SER A 120 21.62 -1.71 -4.38
CA SER A 120 22.97 -1.23 -4.71
C SER A 120 23.71 -0.66 -3.51
N GLN A 121 22.99 -0.22 -2.47
CA GLN A 121 23.56 0.18 -1.19
C GLN A 121 24.03 -1.01 -0.33
N GLU A 122 23.83 -2.26 -0.76
CA GLU A 122 24.22 -3.49 -0.05
C GLU A 122 23.71 -3.52 1.41
N PRO A 123 22.38 -3.61 1.62
CA PRO A 123 21.76 -3.53 2.94
C PRO A 123 22.19 -4.70 3.84
N GLY A 124 22.27 -4.44 5.14
CA GLY A 124 22.75 -5.41 6.12
C GLY A 124 21.83 -6.62 6.25
N GLU A 125 22.35 -7.72 6.81
CA GLU A 125 21.57 -8.95 7.02
C GLU A 125 20.34 -8.72 7.90
N VAL A 126 20.49 -7.94 8.98
CA VAL A 126 19.42 -7.63 9.93
C VAL A 126 18.25 -6.92 9.25
N GLU A 127 18.57 -5.88 8.48
CA GLU A 127 17.63 -5.06 7.72
C GLU A 127 16.90 -5.91 6.66
N MET A 128 17.64 -6.70 5.89
CA MET A 128 17.07 -7.57 4.87
C MET A 128 16.20 -8.67 5.45
N ALA A 129 16.58 -9.26 6.59
CA ALA A 129 15.79 -10.27 7.27
C ALA A 129 14.47 -9.69 7.80
N ALA A 130 14.49 -8.46 8.32
CA ALA A 130 13.27 -7.77 8.75
C ALA A 130 12.33 -7.44 7.59
N ILE A 131 12.86 -6.85 6.51
CA ILE A 131 12.09 -6.55 5.29
C ILE A 131 11.49 -7.83 4.67
N ALA A 132 12.27 -8.91 4.57
CA ALA A 132 11.83 -10.18 4.02
C ALA A 132 10.78 -10.88 4.89
N THR A 133 10.93 -10.80 6.21
CA THR A 133 9.95 -11.34 7.15
C THR A 133 8.63 -10.59 7.03
N PHE A 134 8.69 -9.26 7.03
CA PHE A 134 7.51 -8.43 6.85
C PHE A 134 6.83 -8.70 5.50
N ALA A 135 7.60 -8.76 4.40
CA ALA A 135 7.07 -9.09 3.09
C ALA A 135 6.35 -10.44 3.04
N SER A 136 6.89 -11.46 3.74
CA SER A 136 6.23 -12.78 3.83
C SER A 136 4.92 -12.71 4.62
N LEU A 137 4.91 -11.99 5.73
CA LEU A 137 3.74 -11.87 6.62
C LEU A 137 2.63 -10.98 6.06
N VAL A 138 2.95 -10.13 5.09
CA VAL A 138 1.97 -9.39 4.30
C VAL A 138 1.18 -10.35 3.39
N GLU A 139 1.85 -11.36 2.83
CA GLU A 139 1.23 -12.33 1.91
C GLU A 139 0.44 -13.41 2.63
N THR A 140 0.92 -13.90 3.78
CA THR A 140 0.15 -14.81 4.62
C THR A 140 0.63 -14.77 6.07
N PRO A 141 -0.28 -14.91 7.04
CA PRO A 141 0.08 -15.33 8.40
C PRO A 141 0.69 -16.73 8.38
N THR A 142 1.41 -17.08 9.44
CA THR A 142 1.98 -18.43 9.60
C THR A 142 2.03 -18.86 11.05
N PHE A 143 1.84 -20.16 11.28
CA PHE A 143 2.10 -20.81 12.57
C PHE A 143 3.60 -21.13 12.76
N ASN A 144 4.38 -21.18 11.67
CA ASN A 144 5.79 -21.52 11.71
C ASN A 144 6.68 -20.28 11.74
N SER A 145 6.67 -19.56 12.86
CA SER A 145 7.54 -18.38 13.05
C SER A 145 9.02 -18.71 12.92
N ALA A 146 9.43 -19.95 13.21
CA ALA A 146 10.81 -20.42 13.03
C ALA A 146 11.27 -20.45 11.56
N GLY A 147 10.33 -20.56 10.61
CA GLY A 147 10.61 -20.50 9.18
C GLY A 147 10.80 -19.09 8.61
N LEU A 148 10.57 -18.04 9.41
CA LEU A 148 10.71 -16.66 8.97
C LEU A 148 12.20 -16.25 8.90
N PRO A 149 12.61 -15.43 7.90
CA PRO A 149 14.00 -14.98 7.76
C PRO A 149 14.61 -14.38 9.03
N MET A 150 13.84 -13.59 9.77
CA MET A 150 14.27 -12.96 11.03
C MET A 150 14.63 -13.99 12.11
N SER A 151 14.08 -15.21 12.06
CA SER A 151 14.36 -16.27 13.03
C SER A 151 15.76 -16.86 12.90
N ALA A 152 16.39 -16.69 11.74
CA ALA A 152 17.76 -17.12 11.45
C ALA A 152 18.83 -16.16 11.98
N LEU A 153 18.46 -14.93 12.37
CA LEU A 153 19.39 -13.98 12.96
C LEU A 153 19.94 -14.46 14.30
N ASP A 154 21.17 -14.03 14.61
CA ASP A 154 21.75 -14.21 15.94
C ASP A 154 20.82 -13.68 17.03
N ALA A 155 20.81 -14.35 18.18
CA ALA A 155 19.91 -14.02 19.29
C ALA A 155 20.04 -12.56 19.76
N LYS A 156 21.23 -11.95 19.61
CA LYS A 156 21.49 -10.54 19.95
C LYS A 156 20.74 -9.55 19.05
N TYR A 157 20.45 -9.92 17.80
CA TYR A 157 19.65 -9.12 16.88
C TYR A 157 18.18 -9.57 16.84
N ARG A 158 17.93 -10.87 16.83
CA ARG A 158 16.58 -11.45 16.65
C ARG A 158 15.55 -10.90 17.65
N VAL A 159 15.88 -10.88 18.94
CA VAL A 159 14.93 -10.46 19.98
C VAL A 159 14.64 -8.95 19.88
N PRO A 160 15.64 -8.06 19.86
CA PRO A 160 15.37 -6.62 19.72
C PRO A 160 14.67 -6.25 18.41
N VAL A 161 15.06 -6.86 17.28
CA VAL A 161 14.43 -6.58 15.98
C VAL A 161 12.98 -7.01 15.97
N SER A 162 12.65 -8.17 16.56
CA SER A 162 11.27 -8.63 16.69
C SER A 162 10.43 -7.69 17.58
N GLU A 163 10.99 -7.17 18.67
CA GLU A 163 10.29 -6.21 19.53
C GLU A 163 10.07 -4.87 18.84
N VAL A 164 11.07 -4.36 18.12
CA VAL A 164 10.93 -3.14 17.30
C VAL A 164 9.90 -3.35 16.19
N ALA A 165 9.89 -4.51 15.53
CA ALA A 165 8.92 -4.81 14.48
C ALA A 165 7.48 -4.93 15.02
N ASP A 166 7.27 -5.47 16.22
CA ASP A 166 5.94 -5.47 16.87
C ASP A 166 5.54 -4.08 17.35
N ALA A 167 6.46 -3.33 17.95
CA ALA A 167 6.22 -1.94 18.33
C ALA A 167 5.86 -1.09 17.11
N ALA A 168 6.55 -1.27 15.97
CA ALA A 168 6.28 -0.61 14.69
C ALA A 168 4.99 -1.10 14.01
N GLY A 169 4.29 -2.08 14.60
CA GLY A 169 3.07 -2.67 14.04
C GLY A 169 3.30 -3.45 12.74
N LEU A 170 4.54 -3.85 12.44
CA LEU A 170 4.92 -4.59 11.24
C LEU A 170 4.64 -6.08 11.40
N ILE A 171 4.90 -6.63 12.58
CA ILE A 171 4.79 -8.06 12.91
C ILE A 171 4.06 -8.21 14.23
N ARG A 172 3.20 -9.20 14.38
CA ARG A 172 2.63 -9.57 15.68
C ARG A 172 2.51 -11.06 15.79
N THR A 173 2.82 -11.58 16.97
CA THR A 173 2.54 -12.98 17.32
C THR A 173 1.45 -13.00 18.37
N SER A 174 0.38 -13.74 18.09
CA SER A 174 -0.76 -13.91 19.00
C SER A 174 -0.99 -15.39 19.26
N SER A 175 -1.36 -15.72 20.50
CA SER A 175 -1.86 -17.06 20.84
C SER A 175 -3.24 -17.27 20.21
N VAL A 176 -3.40 -18.37 19.49
CA VAL A 176 -4.70 -18.85 19.02
C VAL A 176 -5.34 -19.71 20.10
N ASP A 177 -4.54 -20.54 20.77
CA ASP A 177 -4.89 -21.30 21.98
C ASP A 177 -3.66 -21.46 22.88
N LEU A 178 -3.71 -22.41 23.84
CA LEU A 178 -2.65 -22.62 24.83
C LEU A 178 -1.32 -23.06 24.21
N ASP A 179 -1.34 -23.79 23.10
CA ASP A 179 -0.15 -24.43 22.52
C ASP A 179 0.24 -23.83 21.16
N ARG A 180 -0.64 -23.03 20.54
CA ARG A 180 -0.44 -22.50 19.19
C ARG A 180 -0.36 -20.99 19.16
N GLN A 181 0.62 -20.50 18.41
CA GLN A 181 0.82 -19.09 18.12
C GLN A 181 0.82 -18.87 16.62
N ILE A 182 0.20 -17.78 16.19
CA ILE A 182 0.20 -17.33 14.81
C ILE A 182 0.93 -15.99 14.72
N THR A 183 1.82 -15.88 13.75
CA THR A 183 2.53 -14.65 13.43
C THR A 183 1.94 -14.04 12.15
N PHE A 184 1.64 -12.75 12.18
CA PHE A 184 1.01 -12.03 11.08
C PHE A 184 1.48 -10.57 11.02
N SER A 185 1.15 -9.87 9.94
CA SER A 185 1.34 -8.42 9.85
C SER A 185 0.04 -7.69 10.20
N PRO A 186 -0.07 -6.99 11.35
CA PRO A 186 -1.30 -6.31 11.78
C PRO A 186 -1.83 -5.28 10.79
N GLN A 187 -0.98 -4.73 9.93
CA GLN A 187 -1.37 -3.72 8.94
C GLN A 187 -2.21 -4.32 7.81
N TYR A 188 -2.01 -5.60 7.51
CA TYR A 188 -2.61 -6.29 6.37
C TYR A 188 -3.62 -7.35 6.79
N TRP A 189 -3.42 -7.94 7.96
CA TRP A 189 -4.29 -8.96 8.53
C TRP A 189 -5.00 -8.37 9.76
N ASP A 190 -6.32 -8.49 9.75
CA ASP A 190 -7.23 -7.91 10.75
C ASP A 190 -7.16 -8.62 12.11
N GLU A 191 -7.79 -8.05 13.13
CA GLU A 191 -7.87 -8.58 14.50
C GLU A 191 -8.63 -9.92 14.59
N ASN A 192 -9.27 -10.39 13.51
CA ASN A 192 -9.91 -11.72 13.47
C ASN A 192 -8.89 -12.84 13.22
N VAL A 193 -7.87 -12.85 14.08
CA VAL A 193 -6.75 -13.78 14.07
C VAL A 193 -7.23 -15.22 14.23
N THR A 194 -8.29 -15.45 15.00
CA THR A 194 -8.88 -16.79 15.21
C THR A 194 -9.43 -17.37 13.92
N LYS A 195 -10.28 -16.64 13.17
CA LYS A 195 -10.80 -17.15 11.90
C LYS A 195 -9.72 -17.30 10.84
N THR A 196 -8.75 -16.40 10.86
CA THR A 196 -7.59 -16.50 9.96
C THR A 196 -6.78 -17.77 10.26
N ALA A 197 -6.58 -18.10 11.54
CA ALA A 197 -5.93 -19.33 11.97
C ALA A 197 -6.73 -20.58 11.57
N GLU A 198 -8.05 -20.59 11.77
CA GLU A 198 -8.94 -21.70 11.39
C GLU A 198 -8.86 -21.99 9.88
N LEU A 199 -8.94 -20.96 9.04
CA LEU A 199 -8.83 -21.14 7.59
C LEU A 199 -7.43 -21.60 7.19
N LEU A 200 -6.38 -21.05 7.81
CA LEU A 200 -5.00 -21.45 7.54
C LEU A 200 -4.74 -22.93 7.90
N GLU A 201 -5.42 -23.46 8.91
CA GLU A 201 -5.37 -24.89 9.26
C GLU A 201 -6.06 -25.78 8.22
N VAL A 202 -7.18 -25.33 7.67
CA VAL A 202 -7.95 -26.10 6.68
C VAL A 202 -7.23 -26.15 5.33
N TYR A 203 -6.71 -25.01 4.87
CA TYR A 203 -6.16 -24.86 3.51
C TYR A 203 -4.62 -24.86 3.45
N GLY A 204 -3.95 -24.55 4.56
CA GLY A 204 -2.50 -24.46 4.65
C GLY A 204 -1.90 -23.16 4.07
N ASP A 205 -0.67 -22.86 4.49
CA ASP A 205 0.08 -21.65 4.07
C ASP A 205 0.29 -21.56 2.55
N GLY A 206 0.39 -22.69 1.85
CA GLY A 206 0.65 -22.75 0.41
C GLY A 206 -0.51 -22.21 -0.41
N GLU A 207 -1.71 -22.76 -0.17
CA GLU A 207 -2.95 -22.37 -0.86
C GLU A 207 -3.29 -20.90 -0.58
N PHE A 208 -3.13 -20.47 0.68
CA PHE A 208 -3.30 -19.07 1.08
C PHE A 208 -2.42 -18.12 0.28
N LYS A 209 -1.13 -18.43 0.14
CA LYS A 209 -0.19 -17.63 -0.66
C LYS A 209 -0.58 -17.59 -2.12
N GLU A 210 -1.05 -18.71 -2.68
CA GLU A 210 -1.47 -18.77 -4.08
C GLU A 210 -2.70 -17.87 -4.32
N VAL A 211 -3.74 -18.03 -3.51
CA VAL A 211 -4.97 -17.20 -3.61
C VAL A 211 -4.65 -15.73 -3.37
N TYR A 212 -3.86 -15.40 -2.34
CA TYR A 212 -3.42 -14.03 -2.08
C TYR A 212 -2.68 -13.44 -3.30
N SER A 213 -1.74 -14.18 -3.87
CA SER A 213 -0.96 -13.76 -5.03
C SER A 213 -1.85 -13.51 -6.26
N LYS A 214 -2.82 -14.38 -6.52
CA LYS A 214 -3.82 -14.20 -7.61
C LYS A 214 -4.64 -12.94 -7.41
N VAL A 215 -5.20 -12.72 -6.21
CA VAL A 215 -6.01 -11.53 -5.90
C VAL A 215 -5.17 -10.24 -5.95
N ARG A 216 -3.91 -10.30 -5.51
CA ARG A 216 -2.97 -9.17 -5.55
C ARG A 216 -2.60 -8.78 -6.97
N THR A 217 -2.16 -9.75 -7.77
CA THR A 217 -1.75 -9.52 -9.17
C THR A 217 -2.93 -9.16 -10.06
N TYR A 218 -4.13 -9.58 -9.67
CA TYR A 218 -5.34 -9.34 -10.42
C TYR A 218 -6.48 -8.77 -9.54
N PRO A 219 -6.40 -7.49 -9.13
CA PRO A 219 -7.44 -6.87 -8.31
C PRO A 219 -8.82 -6.96 -8.97
N GLY A 220 -9.83 -7.32 -8.17
CA GLY A 220 -11.16 -7.69 -8.64
C GLY A 220 -11.15 -9.06 -9.31
N THR A 221 -10.52 -10.06 -8.67
CA THR A 221 -10.50 -11.43 -9.18
C THR A 221 -11.91 -12.02 -9.12
N PRO A 222 -12.48 -12.47 -10.26
CA PRO A 222 -13.80 -13.09 -10.27
C PRO A 222 -13.74 -14.47 -9.57
N ILE A 223 -14.44 -14.60 -8.44
CA ILE A 223 -14.37 -15.79 -7.57
C ILE A 223 -14.75 -17.07 -8.35
N LEU A 224 -15.79 -17.00 -9.18
CA LEU A 224 -16.30 -18.14 -9.97
C LEU A 224 -15.37 -18.62 -11.09
N ASN A 225 -14.27 -17.91 -11.37
CA ASN A 225 -13.31 -18.32 -12.41
C ASN A 225 -12.07 -19.00 -11.84
N LEU A 226 -11.98 -19.17 -10.51
CA LEU A 226 -10.91 -19.90 -9.85
C LEU A 226 -11.19 -21.41 -9.82
N GLU A 227 -10.13 -22.19 -9.61
CA GLU A 227 -10.22 -23.63 -9.37
C GLU A 227 -11.05 -23.93 -8.11
N PRO A 228 -11.64 -25.14 -7.96
CA PRO A 228 -12.58 -25.44 -6.88
C PRO A 228 -12.05 -25.19 -5.46
N ASP A 229 -10.80 -25.55 -5.19
CA ASP A 229 -10.19 -25.41 -3.86
C ASP A 229 -9.92 -23.94 -3.53
N GLU A 230 -9.33 -23.21 -4.48
CA GLU A 230 -9.09 -21.77 -4.40
C GLU A 230 -10.37 -20.96 -4.24
N ARG A 231 -11.41 -21.35 -4.97
CA ARG A 231 -12.74 -20.75 -4.90
C ARG A 231 -13.32 -20.94 -3.50
N SER A 232 -13.25 -22.16 -2.97
CA SER A 232 -13.77 -22.48 -1.64
C SER A 232 -13.07 -21.66 -0.56
N LEU A 233 -11.74 -21.52 -0.65
CA LEU A 233 -10.97 -20.65 0.24
C LEU A 233 -11.42 -19.18 0.10
N LEU A 234 -11.50 -18.66 -1.12
CA LEU A 234 -11.83 -17.25 -1.36
C LEU A 234 -13.27 -16.89 -0.98
N GLU A 235 -14.22 -17.80 -1.18
CA GLU A 235 -15.60 -17.65 -0.71
C GLU A 235 -15.67 -17.58 0.82
N GLN A 236 -14.89 -18.41 1.53
CA GLN A 236 -14.80 -18.34 2.99
C GLN A 236 -14.11 -17.07 3.46
N LEU A 237 -13.00 -16.66 2.84
CA LEU A 237 -12.34 -15.39 3.13
C LEU A 237 -13.28 -14.20 2.93
N ALA A 238 -14.15 -14.24 1.92
CA ALA A 238 -15.16 -13.22 1.67
C ALA A 238 -16.30 -13.25 2.71
N ALA A 239 -16.82 -14.43 3.04
CA ALA A 239 -17.87 -14.61 4.03
C ALA A 239 -17.44 -14.16 5.43
N GLU A 240 -16.16 -14.35 5.76
CA GLU A 240 -15.57 -13.93 7.03
C GLU A 240 -15.11 -12.47 7.06
N GLY A 241 -15.31 -11.73 5.96
CA GLY A 241 -14.95 -10.31 5.86
C GLY A 241 -13.45 -10.04 5.77
N LEU A 242 -12.63 -11.09 5.63
CA LEU A 242 -11.17 -10.97 5.48
C LEU A 242 -10.82 -10.43 4.09
N PHE A 243 -11.54 -10.86 3.05
CA PHE A 243 -11.35 -10.41 1.67
C PHE A 243 -12.62 -9.68 1.16
N PRO A 244 -12.59 -8.35 1.06
CA PRO A 244 -13.75 -7.59 0.60
C PRO A 244 -14.11 -7.96 -0.85
N SER A 245 -15.36 -8.32 -1.05
CA SER A 245 -15.84 -8.93 -2.30
C SER A 245 -17.17 -8.32 -2.77
N PRO A 246 -17.17 -7.15 -3.43
CA PRO A 246 -18.40 -6.56 -3.96
C PRO A 246 -19.07 -7.43 -5.03
N ASP A 247 -20.39 -7.41 -5.02
CA ASP A 247 -21.24 -8.05 -6.01
C ASP A 247 -21.59 -7.09 -7.15
N VAL A 248 -21.40 -7.53 -8.40
CA VAL A 248 -21.91 -6.81 -9.57
C VAL A 248 -23.05 -7.62 -10.18
N LYS A 249 -24.23 -6.99 -10.25
CA LYS A 249 -25.44 -7.54 -10.86
C LYS A 249 -25.54 -7.05 -12.30
N GLY A 250 -25.44 -7.97 -13.26
CA GLY A 250 -25.64 -7.64 -14.67
C GLY A 250 -26.58 -8.62 -15.38
N LEU A 251 -26.66 -8.51 -16.71
CA LEU A 251 -27.52 -9.35 -17.54
C LEU A 251 -27.20 -10.85 -17.46
N ARG A 252 -25.96 -11.22 -17.10
CA ARG A 252 -25.52 -12.62 -16.93
C ARG A 252 -25.51 -13.08 -15.46
N GLY A 253 -26.31 -12.42 -14.62
CA GLY A 253 -26.44 -12.71 -13.20
C GLY A 253 -25.51 -11.89 -12.32
N THR A 254 -25.49 -12.26 -11.04
CA THR A 254 -24.68 -11.65 -9.98
C THR A 254 -23.35 -12.38 -9.89
N HIS A 255 -22.25 -11.63 -9.90
CA HIS A 255 -20.89 -12.18 -9.79
C HIS A 255 -20.10 -11.40 -8.73
N GLN A 256 -19.33 -12.13 -7.90
CA GLN A 256 -18.49 -11.56 -6.85
C GLN A 256 -17.05 -11.36 -7.34
N PHE A 257 -16.42 -10.28 -6.90
CA PHE A 257 -15.04 -9.94 -7.26
C PHE A 257 -14.22 -9.69 -6.02
N ALA A 258 -13.22 -10.51 -5.76
CA ALA A 258 -12.40 -10.41 -4.56
C ALA A 258 -11.30 -9.35 -4.67
N PHE A 259 -11.02 -8.73 -3.53
CA PHE A 259 -9.94 -7.78 -3.32
C PHE A 259 -9.20 -8.13 -2.04
N LEU A 260 -7.93 -7.74 -1.98
CA LEU A 260 -7.21 -7.74 -0.72
C LEU A 260 -7.79 -6.69 0.24
N PRO A 261 -7.70 -6.92 1.56
CA PRO A 261 -7.89 -5.86 2.55
C PRO A 261 -6.78 -4.81 2.37
N TYR A 262 -7.17 -3.57 2.04
CA TYR A 262 -6.24 -2.45 1.85
C TYR A 262 -6.50 -1.41 2.93
N ASN A 263 -5.51 -1.20 3.81
CA ASN A 263 -5.59 -0.26 4.93
C ASN A 263 -4.61 0.92 4.82
N LYS A 264 -4.09 1.21 3.62
CA LYS A 264 -3.03 2.19 3.39
C LYS A 264 -3.50 3.51 2.76
N PHE A 265 -4.44 4.21 3.39
CA PHE A 265 -4.71 5.59 2.99
C PHE A 265 -4.46 6.48 4.19
N ASP A 266 -3.91 7.64 3.91
CA ASP A 266 -3.59 8.72 4.84
C ASP A 266 -4.81 9.47 5.37
N GLU A 267 -5.99 8.96 5.04
CA GLU A 267 -7.28 9.54 5.38
C GLU A 267 -7.83 8.93 6.67
N PRO A 268 -8.65 9.66 7.43
CA PRO A 268 -9.43 9.08 8.51
C PRO A 268 -10.17 7.83 8.02
N ALA A 269 -10.19 6.77 8.82
CA ALA A 269 -10.70 5.44 8.43
C ALA A 269 -12.09 5.47 7.76
N ALA A 270 -12.96 6.41 8.16
CA ALA A 270 -14.28 6.61 7.56
C ALA A 270 -14.24 7.16 6.12
N ILE A 271 -13.30 8.06 5.80
CA ILE A 271 -13.08 8.60 4.46
C ILE A 271 -12.36 7.56 3.59
N GLN A 272 -11.35 6.90 4.15
CA GLN A 272 -10.64 5.79 3.52
C GLN A 272 -11.59 4.68 3.08
N SER A 273 -12.49 4.24 3.97
CA SER A 273 -13.45 3.17 3.69
C SER A 273 -14.33 3.52 2.49
N LYS A 274 -14.83 4.75 2.41
CA LYS A 274 -15.64 5.24 1.27
C LYS A 274 -14.85 5.33 -0.03
N LEU A 275 -13.62 5.84 0.00
CA LEU A 275 -12.76 5.90 -1.19
C LEU A 275 -12.48 4.49 -1.72
N ILE A 276 -12.09 3.58 -0.83
CA ILE A 276 -11.77 2.20 -1.20
C ILE A 276 -12.99 1.43 -1.69
N GLU A 277 -14.16 1.67 -1.12
CA GLU A 277 -15.42 1.12 -1.63
C GLU A 277 -15.67 1.55 -3.09
N LYS A 278 -15.51 2.84 -3.40
CA LYS A 278 -15.62 3.35 -4.79
C LYS A 278 -14.59 2.71 -5.72
N VAL A 279 -13.34 2.59 -5.28
CA VAL A 279 -12.26 1.96 -6.05
C VAL A 279 -12.59 0.50 -6.38
N ARG A 280 -12.99 -0.29 -5.36
CA ARG A 280 -13.38 -1.69 -5.55
C ARG A 280 -14.57 -1.83 -6.50
N ALA A 281 -15.58 -0.97 -6.35
CA ALA A 281 -16.73 -0.95 -7.24
C ALA A 281 -16.36 -0.64 -8.70
N LEU A 282 -15.50 0.37 -8.92
CA LEU A 282 -14.98 0.72 -10.25
C LEU A 282 -14.31 -0.47 -10.93
N ILE A 283 -13.39 -1.12 -10.21
CA ILE A 283 -12.66 -2.28 -10.71
C ILE A 283 -13.63 -3.44 -10.96
N ALA A 284 -14.51 -3.77 -10.01
CA ALA A 284 -15.47 -4.86 -10.14
C ALA A 284 -16.39 -4.67 -11.37
N CYS A 285 -16.87 -3.45 -11.64
CA CYS A 285 -17.74 -3.19 -12.79
C CYS A 285 -17.02 -3.37 -14.14
N VAL A 286 -15.75 -2.96 -14.27
CA VAL A 286 -14.98 -3.19 -15.50
C VAL A 286 -14.55 -4.65 -15.65
N ARG A 287 -14.26 -5.36 -14.54
CA ARG A 287 -14.02 -6.81 -14.54
C ARG A 287 -15.26 -7.60 -14.92
N TYR A 288 -16.44 -7.16 -14.48
CA TYR A 288 -17.70 -7.75 -14.93
C TYR A 288 -17.85 -7.67 -16.45
N GLY A 289 -17.65 -6.49 -17.04
CA GLY A 289 -17.69 -6.34 -18.50
C GLY A 289 -16.60 -7.15 -19.23
N GLN A 290 -15.46 -7.38 -18.59
CA GLN A 290 -14.38 -8.21 -19.15
C GLN A 290 -14.75 -9.70 -19.24
N TYR A 291 -15.34 -10.27 -18.18
CA TYR A 291 -15.63 -11.71 -18.12
C TYR A 291 -17.06 -12.07 -18.53
N TYR A 292 -18.02 -11.25 -18.13
CA TYR A 292 -19.45 -11.54 -18.16
C TYR A 292 -20.25 -10.57 -19.04
N GLY A 293 -19.58 -9.72 -19.84
CA GLY A 293 -20.22 -8.90 -20.86
C GLY A 293 -21.06 -9.76 -21.82
N SER A 294 -22.31 -9.34 -22.05
CA SER A 294 -23.31 -10.10 -22.81
C SER A 294 -23.18 -9.87 -24.32
N ALA A 295 -23.05 -8.61 -24.76
CA ALA A 295 -22.88 -8.26 -26.17
C ALA A 295 -21.41 -8.21 -26.61
N SER A 296 -20.52 -7.65 -25.78
CA SER A 296 -19.09 -7.60 -26.02
C SER A 296 -18.31 -7.69 -24.71
N LYS A 297 -17.04 -8.11 -24.78
CA LYS A 297 -16.13 -8.20 -23.62
C LYS A 297 -15.16 -7.02 -23.61
N ILE A 298 -14.93 -6.45 -22.42
CA ILE A 298 -13.88 -5.45 -22.22
C ILE A 298 -12.51 -6.14 -22.32
N LEU A 299 -11.68 -5.72 -23.28
CA LEU A 299 -10.32 -6.24 -23.43
C LEU A 299 -9.31 -5.52 -22.53
N TYR A 300 -9.51 -4.22 -22.30
CA TYR A 300 -8.58 -3.36 -21.57
C TYR A 300 -9.30 -2.58 -20.45
N PRO A 301 -9.48 -3.18 -19.26
CA PRO A 301 -10.22 -2.54 -18.15
C PRO A 301 -9.68 -1.17 -17.74
N ALA A 302 -8.36 -1.00 -17.66
CA ALA A 302 -7.74 0.29 -17.33
C ALA A 302 -8.05 1.37 -18.39
N ALA A 303 -8.17 1.01 -19.67
CA ALA A 303 -8.49 1.96 -20.73
C ALA A 303 -9.94 2.46 -20.63
N ILE A 304 -10.87 1.62 -20.17
CA ILE A 304 -12.26 2.03 -19.90
C ILE A 304 -12.30 3.02 -18.75
N LEU A 305 -11.59 2.77 -17.65
CA LEU A 305 -11.52 3.71 -16.54
C LEU A 305 -10.85 5.04 -16.94
N ARG A 306 -9.75 5.00 -17.70
CA ARG A 306 -9.13 6.22 -18.26
C ARG A 306 -10.09 7.00 -19.16
N THR A 307 -10.84 6.30 -20.01
CA THR A 307 -11.85 6.94 -20.87
C THR A 307 -12.91 7.64 -20.03
N LEU A 308 -13.39 7.00 -18.95
CA LEU A 308 -14.36 7.60 -18.03
C LEU A 308 -13.77 8.79 -17.27
N ARG A 309 -12.49 8.75 -16.88
CA ARG A 309 -11.79 9.86 -16.22
C ARG A 309 -11.59 11.06 -17.15
N ASP A 310 -11.07 10.81 -18.35
CA ASP A 310 -10.60 11.86 -19.27
C ASP A 310 -11.74 12.46 -20.08
N LYS A 311 -12.65 11.61 -20.59
CA LYS A 311 -13.80 12.03 -21.42
C LYS A 311 -15.08 12.21 -20.63
N LYS A 312 -15.06 11.90 -19.32
CA LYS A 312 -16.20 11.98 -18.40
C LYS A 312 -17.40 11.11 -18.82
N SER A 313 -17.28 10.28 -19.85
CA SER A 313 -18.37 9.47 -20.39
C SER A 313 -17.84 8.27 -21.18
N LEU A 314 -18.63 7.21 -21.24
CA LEU A 314 -18.37 6.03 -22.06
C LEU A 314 -19.27 6.01 -23.31
N SER A 315 -18.82 5.36 -24.37
CA SER A 315 -19.64 5.19 -25.57
C SER A 315 -20.91 4.36 -25.28
N PRO A 316 -22.04 4.59 -25.98
CA PRO A 316 -23.28 3.87 -25.71
C PRO A 316 -23.13 2.35 -25.84
N HIS A 317 -23.64 1.60 -24.87
CA HIS A 317 -23.68 0.13 -24.90
C HIS A 317 -24.93 -0.40 -24.18
N SER A 318 -25.39 -1.59 -24.56
CA SER A 318 -26.59 -2.21 -24.00
C SER A 318 -26.44 -2.62 -22.53
N ASP A 319 -25.27 -3.14 -22.19
CA ASP A 319 -25.00 -3.72 -20.87
C ASP A 319 -24.79 -2.66 -19.79
N HIS A 320 -24.50 -1.43 -20.19
CA HIS A 320 -24.07 -0.34 -19.31
C HIS A 320 -25.04 -0.05 -18.17
N TYR A 321 -26.35 -0.15 -18.41
CA TYR A 321 -27.34 0.07 -17.37
C TYR A 321 -27.19 -0.88 -16.19
N SER A 322 -27.00 -2.17 -16.48
CA SER A 322 -26.85 -3.20 -15.45
C SER A 322 -25.43 -3.25 -14.90
N GLN A 323 -24.43 -3.22 -15.78
CA GLN A 323 -23.01 -3.34 -15.44
C GLN A 323 -22.52 -2.21 -14.53
N TYR A 324 -22.97 -0.97 -14.76
CA TYR A 324 -22.54 0.20 -13.98
C TYR A 324 -23.57 0.65 -12.94
N ARG A 325 -24.59 -0.18 -12.65
CA ARG A 325 -25.61 0.14 -11.65
C ARG A 325 -25.00 0.40 -10.28
N LEU A 326 -24.02 -0.42 -9.87
CA LEU A 326 -23.29 -0.25 -8.61
C LEU A 326 -22.61 1.13 -8.53
N LEU A 327 -22.02 1.60 -9.64
CA LEU A 327 -21.40 2.93 -9.69
C LEU A 327 -22.43 4.06 -9.61
N TYR A 328 -23.62 3.85 -10.16
CA TYR A 328 -24.72 4.80 -10.03
C TYR A 328 -25.19 4.89 -8.58
N ASP A 329 -25.38 3.74 -7.91
CA ASP A 329 -25.85 3.69 -6.52
C ASP A 329 -24.81 4.32 -5.55
N LEU A 330 -23.51 4.23 -5.86
CA LEU A 330 -22.42 4.89 -5.12
C LEU A 330 -22.19 6.37 -5.50
N GLY A 331 -23.01 6.95 -6.37
CA GLY A 331 -22.89 8.35 -6.79
C GLY A 331 -21.61 8.66 -7.59
N ILE A 332 -21.06 7.67 -8.29
CA ILE A 332 -19.87 7.83 -9.14
C ILE A 332 -20.29 8.24 -10.55
N VAL A 333 -21.33 7.62 -11.12
CA VAL A 333 -21.80 7.90 -12.47
C VAL A 333 -23.31 8.20 -12.50
N ARG A 334 -23.75 8.96 -13.50
CA ARG A 334 -25.12 8.93 -14.00
C ARG A 334 -25.19 7.98 -15.17
N VAL A 335 -26.34 7.37 -15.40
CA VAL A 335 -26.56 6.50 -16.57
C VAL A 335 -27.75 7.05 -17.35
N GLU A 336 -27.48 7.53 -18.55
CA GLU A 336 -28.48 8.14 -19.43
C GLU A 336 -28.83 7.20 -20.58
N ARG A 337 -30.11 7.16 -20.96
CA ARG A 337 -30.57 6.36 -22.10
C ARG A 337 -30.40 7.16 -23.38
N VAL A 338 -29.91 6.53 -24.44
CA VAL A 338 -29.78 7.19 -25.74
C VAL A 338 -31.17 7.40 -26.36
N SER A 339 -31.50 8.65 -26.71
CA SER A 339 -32.81 9.00 -27.29
C SER A 339 -33.09 8.31 -28.63
N SER A 340 -32.06 8.02 -29.41
CA SER A 340 -32.15 7.36 -30.73
C SER A 340 -32.07 5.83 -30.70
N ALA A 341 -31.75 5.21 -29.56
CA ALA A 341 -31.62 3.75 -29.42
C ALA A 341 -32.15 3.29 -28.05
N SER A 342 -33.28 2.57 -28.06
CA SER A 342 -34.01 2.21 -26.85
C SER A 342 -33.23 1.25 -25.93
N ASP A 343 -32.25 0.50 -26.42
CA ASP A 343 -31.52 -0.48 -25.62
C ASP A 343 -30.14 0.00 -25.15
N ARG A 344 -29.71 1.23 -25.49
CA ARG A 344 -28.35 1.72 -25.20
C ARG A 344 -28.29 2.78 -24.12
N PHE A 345 -27.24 2.68 -23.30
CA PHE A 345 -27.02 3.57 -22.16
C PHE A 345 -25.59 4.13 -22.15
N ILE A 346 -25.49 5.38 -21.67
CA ILE A 346 -24.26 6.16 -21.55
C ILE A 346 -24.01 6.43 -20.06
N PRO A 347 -23.02 5.74 -19.45
CA PRO A 347 -22.45 6.13 -18.17
C PRO A 347 -21.67 7.43 -18.33
N THR A 348 -22.01 8.42 -17.52
CA THR A 348 -21.37 9.74 -17.44
C THR A 348 -20.88 9.96 -16.02
N LEU A 349 -19.60 10.29 -15.84
CA LEU A 349 -18.99 10.56 -14.55
C LEU A 349 -19.66 11.74 -13.86
N ILE A 350 -19.94 11.60 -12.57
CA ILE A 350 -20.25 12.73 -11.70
C ILE A 350 -18.91 13.33 -11.26
N ASP A 351 -18.55 14.47 -11.86
CA ASP A 351 -17.22 15.06 -11.75
C ASP A 351 -17.01 15.73 -10.38
N THR A 352 -16.62 14.93 -9.39
CA THR A 352 -16.20 15.37 -8.06
C THR A 352 -14.74 14.99 -7.82
N PRO A 353 -13.99 15.75 -7.01
CA PRO A 353 -12.61 15.41 -6.66
C PRO A 353 -12.47 13.97 -6.15
N ASP A 354 -13.40 13.52 -5.29
CA ASP A 354 -13.43 12.16 -4.76
C ASP A 354 -13.56 11.08 -5.84
N ASN A 355 -14.42 11.31 -6.84
CA ASN A 355 -14.66 10.32 -7.90
C ASN A 355 -13.48 10.27 -8.88
N ILE A 356 -12.82 11.40 -9.12
CA ILE A 356 -11.58 11.46 -9.91
C ILE A 356 -10.46 10.72 -9.18
N ARG A 357 -10.27 10.99 -7.88
CA ARG A 357 -9.30 10.29 -7.05
C ARG A 357 -9.55 8.78 -7.05
N ALA A 358 -10.80 8.34 -6.89
CA ALA A 358 -11.15 6.92 -6.96
C ALA A 358 -10.80 6.28 -8.31
N LEU A 359 -10.99 7.01 -9.42
CA LEU A 359 -10.60 6.54 -10.75
C LEU A 359 -9.09 6.40 -10.88
N ASP A 360 -8.31 7.37 -10.41
CA ASP A 360 -6.85 7.32 -10.48
C ASP A 360 -6.28 6.16 -9.66
N VAL A 361 -6.80 5.96 -8.43
CA VAL A 361 -6.43 4.81 -7.60
C VAL A 361 -6.82 3.48 -8.28
N ALA A 362 -8.03 3.38 -8.86
CA ALA A 362 -8.46 2.17 -9.54
C ALA A 362 -7.61 1.85 -10.79
N ILE A 363 -7.25 2.87 -11.58
CA ILE A 363 -6.35 2.72 -12.74
C ILE A 363 -4.98 2.25 -12.29
N SER A 364 -4.46 2.84 -11.22
CA SER A 364 -3.19 2.46 -10.60
C SER A 364 -3.21 0.99 -10.15
N MET A 365 -4.22 0.59 -9.36
CA MET A 365 -4.39 -0.78 -8.87
C MET A 365 -4.46 -1.82 -9.99
N ILE A 366 -5.20 -1.55 -11.07
CA ILE A 366 -5.27 -2.48 -12.22
C ILE A 366 -3.90 -2.59 -12.93
N SER A 367 -3.10 -1.51 -12.92
CA SER A 367 -1.84 -1.45 -13.64
C SER A 367 -0.66 -2.03 -12.85
N SER A 368 -0.63 -1.89 -11.52
CA SER A 368 0.50 -2.25 -10.65
C SER A 368 0.18 -3.33 -9.60
N GLY A 369 -1.08 -3.72 -9.42
CA GLY A 369 -1.50 -4.69 -8.39
C GLY A 369 -1.50 -4.14 -6.96
N THR A 370 -1.29 -2.84 -6.77
CA THR A 370 -1.30 -2.17 -5.45
C THR A 370 -1.78 -0.73 -5.66
N PRO A 371 -2.59 -0.14 -4.76
CA PRO A 371 -2.91 1.27 -4.86
C PRO A 371 -1.60 2.06 -4.69
N LEU A 372 -1.15 2.71 -5.76
CA LEU A 372 -0.24 3.85 -5.59
C LEU A 372 -1.08 4.98 -5.00
N GLU A 373 -0.56 5.67 -3.98
CA GLU A 373 -1.14 6.90 -3.48
C GLU A 373 -1.46 7.81 -4.67
N ALA A 374 -2.73 8.17 -4.83
CA ALA A 374 -3.11 9.15 -5.83
C ALA A 374 -2.53 10.49 -5.38
N THR A 375 -1.64 11.00 -6.22
CA THR A 375 -0.92 12.26 -6.10
C THR A 375 -1.85 13.40 -5.66
N LEU A 376 -1.63 13.95 -4.47
CA LEU A 376 -2.24 15.20 -4.03
C LEU A 376 -1.44 16.38 -4.58
N VAL A 377 -1.44 16.57 -5.90
CA VAL A 377 -0.86 17.78 -6.49
C VAL A 377 -1.84 18.28 -7.54
N ASN A 378 -2.85 19.03 -7.08
CA ASN A 378 -3.57 20.02 -7.89
C ASN A 378 -4.53 20.91 -7.07
N GLN A 379 -4.57 20.78 -5.73
CA GLN A 379 -5.11 21.87 -4.92
C GLN A 379 -3.96 22.77 -4.47
N PRO A 380 -4.08 24.11 -4.61
CA PRO A 380 -3.08 25.01 -4.07
C PRO A 380 -2.96 24.71 -2.58
N VAL A 381 -1.74 24.33 -2.14
CA VAL A 381 -1.35 24.04 -0.75
C VAL A 381 -1.35 25.35 0.08
N LYS A 382 -2.43 26.13 -0.02
CA LYS A 382 -2.65 27.35 0.75
C LYS A 382 -3.51 27.13 1.99
N ASP A 383 -4.20 25.98 2.09
CA ASP A 383 -5.15 25.73 3.18
C ASP A 383 -4.68 24.71 4.23
N TYR A 384 -3.50 24.10 4.09
CA TYR A 384 -2.98 23.08 5.04
C TYR A 384 -1.81 23.56 5.92
N ALA A 385 -1.72 24.86 6.15
CA ALA A 385 -1.00 25.37 7.32
C ALA A 385 -2.05 25.95 8.26
N LEU A 386 -2.48 25.14 9.24
CA LEU A 386 -2.85 25.50 10.62
C LEU A 386 -3.58 24.29 11.26
N ASP A 387 -2.95 23.72 12.30
CA ASP A 387 -3.53 22.88 13.37
C ASP A 387 -3.81 21.36 13.19
N ALA A 388 -3.43 20.70 12.10
CA ALA A 388 -3.53 19.23 12.03
C ALA A 388 -2.16 18.55 11.83
N THR A 389 -1.57 18.03 12.91
CA THR A 389 -0.40 17.13 12.83
C THR A 389 -0.87 15.77 12.32
N TYR A 390 -0.48 15.43 11.10
CA TYR A 390 -0.83 14.17 10.44
C TYR A 390 -0.02 12.98 11.00
N GLN A 391 -0.67 11.81 11.10
CA GLN A 391 -0.04 10.53 11.45
C GLN A 391 -0.64 9.40 10.61
N GLU A 392 0.20 8.63 9.93
CA GLU A 392 -0.21 7.46 9.15
C GLU A 392 -0.93 6.40 10.01
N PRO A 393 -1.79 5.55 9.45
CA PRO A 393 -2.39 4.43 10.17
C PRO A 393 -1.34 3.52 10.82
N VAL A 394 -0.22 3.31 10.13
CA VAL A 394 0.95 2.58 10.66
C VAL A 394 1.47 3.26 11.94
N VAL A 395 1.63 4.58 11.89
CA VAL A 395 2.09 5.41 13.01
C VAL A 395 1.10 5.44 14.17
N SER A 396 -0.21 5.51 13.88
CA SER A 396 -1.28 5.50 14.88
C SER A 396 -1.40 4.18 15.66
N ARG A 397 -0.96 3.06 15.06
CA ARG A 397 -1.00 1.73 15.68
C ARG A 397 0.24 1.46 16.52
N ALA A 398 1.40 1.94 16.08
CA ALA A 398 2.67 1.79 16.77
C ALA A 398 2.79 2.63 18.05
N THR A 399 2.17 3.82 18.09
CA THR A 399 2.15 4.72 19.26
C THR A 399 1.48 4.15 20.53
N ARG A 400 0.88 2.95 20.48
CA ARG A 400 0.18 2.30 21.61
C ARG A 400 1.06 1.42 22.51
N LYS A 401 2.34 1.15 22.20
CA LYS A 401 3.26 0.38 23.04
C LYS A 401 4.54 1.18 23.31
N LYS A 402 4.91 1.39 24.58
CA LYS A 402 5.99 2.32 24.96
C LYS A 402 7.26 1.71 25.56
N ASP A 403 7.28 0.45 26.01
CA ASP A 403 8.45 -0.09 26.71
C ASP A 403 8.97 -1.42 26.13
N PHE A 404 10.28 -1.48 25.85
CA PHE A 404 11.00 -2.71 25.48
C PHE A 404 11.07 -3.68 26.67
N SER A 405 11.11 -5.00 26.40
CA SER A 405 11.21 -5.98 27.47
C SER A 405 12.58 -5.90 28.18
N PRO A 406 12.67 -6.29 29.47
CA PRO A 406 13.96 -6.34 30.18
C PRO A 406 14.99 -7.23 29.47
N ARG A 407 14.52 -8.28 28.79
CA ARG A 407 15.37 -9.18 28.01
C ARG A 407 15.95 -8.47 26.78
N ALA A 408 15.13 -7.74 26.04
CA ALA A 408 15.63 -6.94 24.92
C ALA A 408 16.61 -5.89 25.41
N GLN A 409 16.26 -5.10 26.44
CA GLN A 409 17.16 -4.09 26.99
C GLN A 409 18.55 -4.65 27.36
N ALA A 410 18.61 -5.83 27.98
CA ALA A 410 19.87 -6.50 28.29
C ALA A 410 20.67 -6.91 27.05
N LEU A 411 20.00 -7.44 26.01
CA LEU A 411 20.65 -7.83 24.75
C LEU A 411 21.17 -6.62 23.97
N ILE A 412 20.40 -5.53 23.96
CA ILE A 412 20.77 -4.24 23.37
C ILE A 412 22.05 -3.72 24.02
N TYR A 413 22.11 -3.73 25.36
CA TYR A 413 23.28 -3.29 26.10
C TYR A 413 24.52 -4.13 25.79
N ASN A 414 24.38 -5.46 25.73
CA ASN A 414 25.48 -6.35 25.41
C ASN A 414 25.99 -6.16 23.97
N ALA A 415 25.09 -5.98 23.00
CA ALA A 415 25.47 -5.71 21.62
C ALA A 415 26.25 -4.39 21.48
N MET A 416 25.90 -3.35 22.25
CA MET A 416 26.64 -2.10 22.28
C MET A 416 28.05 -2.27 22.90
N ALA A 417 28.19 -3.10 23.93
CA ALA A 417 29.48 -3.37 24.56
C ALA A 417 30.46 -4.10 23.62
N ASP A 418 29.94 -5.03 22.80
CA ASP A 418 30.74 -5.75 21.81
C ASP A 418 31.27 -4.82 20.70
N ILE A 419 30.49 -3.82 20.28
CA ILE A 419 30.89 -2.83 19.26
C ILE A 419 31.99 -1.90 19.80
N ILE A 420 31.98 -1.59 21.10
CA ILE A 420 32.97 -0.70 21.73
C ILE A 420 34.31 -1.43 21.98
N THR A 421 34.30 -2.76 22.00
CA THR A 421 35.48 -3.59 22.28
C THR A 421 36.16 -4.18 21.05
N GLN A 422 35.59 -3.98 19.85
CA GLN A 422 36.23 -4.19 18.54
C GLN A 422 36.82 -2.88 18.02
#